data_AF-A0ABD2WV64-F1
#
_entry.id   AF-A0ABD2WV64-F1
#
_cell.length_a   1.000
_cell.length_b   1.000
_cell.length_c   1.000
_cell.angle_alpha   90.00
_cell.angle_beta   90.00
_cell.angle_gamma   90.00
#
_symmetry.space_group_name_H-M   'P 1'
#
loop_
_entity.id
_entity.type
_entity.pdbx_description
1 polymer ?
#
loop_
_entity_poly.entity_id
_entity_poly.type
_entity_poly.pdbx_seq_one_letter_code
_entity_poly.pdbx_strand_id
1 'polypeptide(L)'
;MKSRADPNLPNAEGLTPLHILCKSYHRNRHDLLKKFLNINDKMNQLVQIDAKDKSGRTPLQLAVANFSLDTIDILLDRGADLSGFVFPNESYFGEIAKTQFYDSNFKLRLTTDALTVVEHLQARGYELDRSGARTILRFFAEHEVFEKPGQLDEDWYINETFAKKAKKTLMRSGLTLHDWIQLRPEEASKAVTFGEYHKFACSKKLSRLPSPRKSPRDFRRACALRLAETAARRFCRRWAIDCFWELTGYRLPILCCETIIDKLMNDDLCRICLAAVSQSREDGETKCKNDRIVKCIPARGRKSQKKS
;
A
#
# COMPACT_ATOMS: atom_id res chain seq x y z
N MET A 1 -40.11 1.77 5.59
CA MET A 1 -40.50 1.88 4.16
C MET A 1 -39.97 0.67 3.42
N LYS A 2 -40.84 -0.28 3.05
CA LYS A 2 -40.52 -1.40 2.13
C LYS A 2 -40.77 -0.91 0.70
N SER A 3 -39.91 -0.04 0.17
CA SER A 3 -39.91 0.21 -1.28
C SER A 3 -38.90 -0.73 -1.92
N ARG A 4 -39.29 -1.33 -3.06
CA ARG A 4 -38.46 -2.20 -3.91
C ARG A 4 -37.44 -1.35 -4.66
N ALA A 5 -36.62 -0.58 -3.93
CA ALA A 5 -35.59 0.27 -4.51
C ALA A 5 -34.59 -0.61 -5.27
N ASP A 6 -34.30 -0.26 -6.51
CA ASP A 6 -33.31 -0.98 -7.32
C ASP A 6 -31.89 -0.69 -6.77
N PRO A 7 -31.16 -1.69 -6.27
CA PRO A 7 -29.83 -1.49 -5.70
C PRO A 7 -28.76 -1.17 -6.74
N ASN A 8 -29.08 -1.23 -8.03
CA ASN A 8 -28.15 -1.01 -9.12
C ASN A 8 -28.41 0.30 -9.88
N LEU A 9 -29.47 1.05 -9.53
CA LEU A 9 -29.83 2.28 -10.24
C LEU A 9 -28.69 3.32 -10.16
N PRO A 10 -28.04 3.67 -11.27
CA PRO A 10 -26.92 4.60 -11.24
C PRO A 10 -27.37 6.06 -11.18
N ASN A 11 -26.51 6.93 -10.63
CA ASN A 11 -26.70 8.38 -10.71
C ASN A 11 -26.23 8.94 -12.08
N ALA A 12 -26.21 10.28 -12.21
CA ALA A 12 -25.78 10.97 -13.43
C ALA A 12 -24.30 10.69 -13.82
N GLU A 13 -23.45 10.23 -12.91
CA GLU A 13 -22.05 9.83 -13.16
C GLU A 13 -21.91 8.33 -13.49
N GLY A 14 -23.01 7.59 -13.54
CA GLY A 14 -22.98 6.13 -13.67
C GLY A 14 -22.67 5.41 -12.36
N LEU A 15 -22.56 6.13 -11.23
CA LEU A 15 -22.25 5.52 -9.94
C LEU A 15 -23.50 4.83 -9.38
N THR A 16 -23.41 3.51 -9.22
CA THR A 16 -24.40 2.73 -8.47
C THR A 16 -24.28 3.00 -6.96
N PRO A 17 -25.27 2.65 -6.13
CA PRO A 17 -25.15 2.71 -4.67
C PRO A 17 -23.89 2.04 -4.13
N LEU A 18 -23.46 0.93 -4.76
CA LEU A 18 -22.23 0.22 -4.39
C LEU A 18 -20.98 1.06 -4.64
N HIS A 19 -20.90 1.80 -5.75
CA HIS A 19 -19.80 2.74 -6.00
C HIS A 19 -19.75 3.84 -4.93
N ILE A 20 -20.90 4.41 -4.55
CA ILE A 20 -20.98 5.46 -3.54
C ILE A 20 -20.46 4.97 -2.18
N LEU A 21 -20.84 3.75 -1.78
CA LEU A 21 -20.35 3.12 -0.55
C LEU A 21 -18.83 2.89 -0.57
N CYS A 22 -18.26 2.60 -1.75
CA CYS A 22 -16.81 2.39 -1.91
C CYS A 22 -16.01 3.70 -2.02
N LYS A 23 -16.63 4.78 -2.53
CA LYS A 23 -16.04 6.13 -2.64
C LYS A 23 -16.10 6.91 -1.33
N SER A 24 -17.06 6.61 -0.45
CA SER A 24 -17.29 7.35 0.80
C SER A 24 -16.12 7.26 1.78
N TYR A 25 -15.85 8.34 2.52
CA TYR A 25 -14.79 8.44 3.54
C TYR A 25 -15.27 8.20 4.99
N HIS A 26 -16.50 7.71 5.19
CA HIS A 26 -17.04 7.48 6.52
C HIS A 26 -16.33 6.32 7.24
N ARG A 27 -16.01 6.49 8.53
CA ARG A 27 -15.32 5.48 9.35
C ARG A 27 -16.01 4.11 9.37
N ASN A 28 -17.34 4.08 9.28
CA ASN A 28 -18.13 2.85 9.36
C ASN A 28 -18.71 2.45 7.99
N ARG A 29 -18.05 2.83 6.88
CA ARG A 29 -18.52 2.52 5.52
C ARG A 29 -18.62 1.01 5.27
N HIS A 30 -17.74 0.20 5.84
CA HIS A 30 -17.80 -1.26 5.70
C HIS A 30 -19.05 -1.86 6.36
N ASP A 31 -19.52 -1.30 7.48
CA ASP A 31 -20.75 -1.72 8.13
C ASP A 31 -21.97 -1.35 7.29
N LEU A 32 -21.97 -0.14 6.70
CA LEU A 32 -23.01 0.28 5.77
C LEU A 32 -23.04 -0.60 4.53
N LEU A 33 -21.88 -0.95 3.98
CA LEU A 33 -21.75 -1.87 2.85
C LEU A 33 -22.28 -3.27 3.20
N LYS A 34 -21.85 -3.85 4.32
CA LYS A 34 -22.37 -5.14 4.79
C LYS A 34 -23.88 -5.11 4.98
N LYS A 35 -24.42 -4.05 5.59
CA LYS A 35 -25.88 -3.89 5.76
C LYS A 35 -26.60 -3.79 4.42
N PHE A 36 -26.10 -2.96 3.50
CA PHE A 36 -26.66 -2.81 2.17
C PHE A 36 -26.73 -4.16 1.44
N LEU A 37 -25.61 -4.89 1.41
CA LEU A 37 -25.54 -6.19 0.78
C LEU A 37 -26.49 -7.21 1.46
N ASN A 38 -26.46 -7.31 2.80
CA ASN A 38 -27.32 -8.23 3.54
C ASN A 38 -28.82 -7.95 3.38
N ILE A 39 -29.22 -6.67 3.25
CA ILE A 39 -30.61 -6.30 2.99
C ILE A 39 -31.03 -6.79 1.60
N ASN A 40 -30.20 -6.58 0.59
CA ASN A 40 -30.47 -7.05 -0.77
C ASN A 40 -30.50 -8.58 -0.86
N ASP A 41 -29.59 -9.27 -0.16
CA ASP A 41 -29.60 -10.73 -0.06
C ASP A 41 -30.94 -11.23 0.53
N LYS A 42 -31.42 -10.62 1.61
CA LYS A 42 -32.73 -10.95 2.24
C LYS A 42 -33.93 -10.61 1.35
N MET A 43 -33.79 -9.63 0.46
CA MET A 43 -34.82 -9.21 -0.48
C MET A 43 -34.73 -9.95 -1.83
N ASN A 44 -33.79 -10.91 -1.97
CA ASN A 44 -33.48 -11.60 -3.23
C ASN A 44 -33.20 -10.62 -4.39
N GLN A 45 -32.53 -9.50 -4.11
CA GLN A 45 -32.10 -8.52 -5.10
C GLN A 45 -30.64 -8.75 -5.47
N LEU A 46 -30.35 -8.96 -6.75
CA LEU A 46 -28.99 -9.11 -7.24
C LEU A 46 -28.29 -7.75 -7.25
N VAL A 47 -27.22 -7.61 -6.47
CA VAL A 47 -26.34 -6.44 -6.52
C VAL A 47 -25.22 -6.70 -7.53
N GLN A 48 -25.07 -5.82 -8.51
CA GLN A 48 -24.01 -5.90 -9.52
C GLN A 48 -22.68 -5.45 -8.92
N ILE A 49 -21.87 -6.42 -8.50
CA ILE A 49 -20.58 -6.18 -7.82
C ILE A 49 -19.57 -5.47 -8.74
N ASP A 50 -19.53 -5.85 -10.01
CA ASP A 50 -18.57 -5.34 -11.00
C ASP A 50 -19.20 -4.34 -12.00
N ALA A 51 -20.30 -3.69 -11.60
CA ALA A 51 -20.88 -2.60 -12.40
C ALA A 51 -19.81 -1.54 -12.69
N LYS A 52 -19.83 -0.92 -13.88
CA LYS A 52 -18.89 0.13 -14.26
C LYS A 52 -19.58 1.49 -14.27
N ASP A 53 -18.92 2.49 -13.71
CA ASP A 53 -19.35 3.89 -13.83
C ASP A 53 -19.04 4.47 -15.23
N LYS A 54 -19.36 5.75 -15.47
CA LYS A 54 -19.08 6.41 -16.77
C LYS A 54 -17.59 6.54 -17.08
N SER A 55 -16.72 6.43 -16.09
CA SER A 55 -15.26 6.39 -16.26
C SER A 55 -14.73 4.96 -16.43
N GLY A 56 -15.61 3.96 -16.53
CA GLY A 56 -15.26 2.56 -16.67
C GLY A 56 -14.74 1.92 -15.37
N ARG A 57 -14.90 2.59 -14.22
CA ARG A 57 -14.39 2.12 -12.93
C ARG A 57 -15.41 1.21 -12.25
N THR A 58 -14.94 0.15 -11.61
CA THR A 58 -15.73 -0.74 -10.74
C THR A 58 -15.71 -0.25 -9.29
N PRO A 59 -16.65 -0.71 -8.44
CA PRO A 59 -16.61 -0.43 -7.01
C PRO A 59 -15.29 -0.88 -6.35
N LEU A 60 -14.72 -2.01 -6.79
CA LEU A 60 -13.44 -2.50 -6.29
C LEU A 60 -12.31 -1.52 -6.60
N GLN A 61 -12.27 -0.94 -7.81
CA GLN A 61 -11.26 0.07 -8.16
C GLN A 61 -11.38 1.33 -7.30
N LEU A 62 -12.60 1.77 -7.00
CA LEU A 62 -12.81 2.90 -6.08
C LEU A 62 -12.40 2.56 -4.63
N ALA A 63 -12.66 1.33 -4.18
CA ALA A 63 -12.25 0.88 -2.85
C ALA A 63 -10.71 0.83 -2.72
N VAL A 64 -10.02 0.30 -3.73
CA VAL A 64 -8.55 0.26 -3.85
C VAL A 64 -7.97 1.67 -3.87
N ALA A 65 -8.51 2.57 -4.69
CA ALA A 65 -8.06 3.95 -4.77
C ALA A 65 -8.20 4.73 -3.45
N ASN A 66 -9.20 4.37 -2.62
CA ASN A 66 -9.48 5.01 -1.33
C ASN A 66 -8.91 4.24 -0.13
N PHE A 67 -8.04 3.27 -0.37
CA PHE A 67 -7.42 2.41 0.64
C PHE A 67 -8.41 1.79 1.63
N SER A 68 -9.56 1.35 1.10
CA SER A 68 -10.67 0.84 1.89
C SER A 68 -10.50 -0.65 2.17
N LEU A 69 -9.53 -1.04 3.01
CA LEU A 69 -9.14 -2.44 3.23
C LEU A 69 -10.33 -3.37 3.51
N ASP A 70 -11.20 -3.03 4.47
CA ASP A 70 -12.38 -3.85 4.77
C ASP A 70 -13.35 -3.95 3.58
N THR A 71 -13.52 -2.85 2.83
CA THR A 71 -14.39 -2.82 1.65
C THR A 71 -13.83 -3.67 0.52
N ILE A 72 -12.51 -3.65 0.31
CA ILE A 72 -11.81 -4.50 -0.66
C ILE A 72 -12.08 -5.97 -0.31
N ASP A 73 -11.89 -6.36 0.94
CA ASP A 73 -12.15 -7.73 1.38
C ASP A 73 -13.61 -8.13 1.17
N ILE A 74 -14.57 -7.27 1.56
CA ILE A 74 -16.00 -7.55 1.35
C ILE A 74 -16.32 -7.75 -0.13
N LEU A 75 -15.85 -6.88 -1.02
CA LEU A 75 -16.15 -6.99 -2.45
C LEU A 75 -15.55 -8.26 -3.05
N LEU A 76 -14.32 -8.59 -2.68
CA LEU A 76 -13.67 -9.80 -3.16
C LEU A 76 -14.33 -11.07 -2.60
N ASP A 77 -14.79 -11.06 -1.35
CA ASP A 77 -15.58 -12.15 -0.76
C ASP A 77 -16.97 -12.29 -1.42
N ARG A 78 -17.49 -11.20 -2.02
CA ARG A 78 -18.68 -11.20 -2.87
C ARG A 78 -18.41 -11.56 -4.32
N GLY A 79 -17.18 -11.97 -4.66
CA GLY A 79 -16.83 -12.46 -5.99
C GLY A 79 -16.54 -11.36 -7.01
N ALA A 80 -16.08 -10.18 -6.57
CA ALA A 80 -15.59 -9.15 -7.48
C ALA A 80 -14.48 -9.72 -8.40
N ASP A 81 -14.64 -9.52 -9.70
CA ASP A 81 -13.75 -10.09 -10.71
C ASP A 81 -12.39 -9.39 -10.74
N LEU A 82 -11.32 -10.19 -10.58
CA LEU A 82 -9.94 -9.74 -10.69
C LEU A 82 -9.35 -9.88 -12.10
N SER A 83 -10.00 -10.64 -13.00
CA SER A 83 -9.49 -10.84 -14.37
C SER A 83 -9.63 -9.58 -15.23
N GLY A 84 -10.75 -8.85 -15.08
CA GLY A 84 -10.98 -7.54 -15.69
C GLY A 84 -10.54 -6.35 -14.84
N PHE A 85 -9.93 -6.58 -13.67
CA PHE A 85 -9.54 -5.51 -12.75
C PHE A 85 -8.30 -4.77 -13.26
N VAL A 86 -8.42 -3.44 -13.38
CA VAL A 86 -7.29 -2.55 -13.70
C VAL A 86 -6.91 -1.78 -12.45
N PHE A 87 -5.63 -1.78 -12.07
CA PHE A 87 -5.17 -1.02 -10.91
C PHE A 87 -5.46 0.48 -11.11
N PRO A 88 -5.94 1.21 -10.09
CA PRO A 88 -6.17 2.65 -10.20
C PRO A 88 -4.94 3.39 -10.69
N ASN A 89 -5.15 4.39 -11.54
CA ASN A 89 -4.07 5.23 -12.02
C ASN A 89 -3.87 6.45 -11.10
N GLU A 90 -2.82 7.21 -11.40
CA GLU A 90 -2.36 8.37 -10.63
C GLU A 90 -3.42 9.48 -10.49
N SER A 91 -4.42 9.56 -11.37
CA SER A 91 -5.42 10.63 -11.29
C SER A 91 -6.31 10.51 -10.05
N TYR A 92 -6.55 9.28 -9.58
CA TYR A 92 -7.47 9.02 -8.46
C TYR A 92 -6.95 8.05 -7.39
N PHE A 93 -5.80 7.40 -7.59
CA PHE A 93 -5.19 6.58 -6.54
C PHE A 93 -4.78 7.44 -5.34
N GLY A 94 -5.23 7.05 -4.15
CA GLY A 94 -4.94 7.79 -2.93
C GLY A 94 -5.72 9.09 -2.78
N GLU A 95 -6.87 9.28 -3.45
CA GLU A 95 -7.73 10.47 -3.30
C GLU A 95 -8.06 10.79 -1.83
N ILE A 96 -8.12 9.76 -0.98
CA ILE A 96 -8.29 9.90 0.46
C ILE A 96 -7.23 10.82 1.10
N ALA A 97 -6.02 10.88 0.56
CA ALA A 97 -4.96 11.75 1.05
C ALA A 97 -5.30 13.25 0.90
N LYS A 98 -6.12 13.62 -0.09
CA LYS A 98 -6.56 15.01 -0.33
C LYS A 98 -7.58 15.50 0.69
N THR A 99 -8.21 14.60 1.45
CA THR A 99 -9.37 14.91 2.32
C THR A 99 -9.07 14.79 3.81
N GLN A 100 -7.90 14.26 4.20
CA GLN A 100 -7.54 14.02 5.60
C GLN A 100 -6.72 15.17 6.22
N PHE A 101 -6.86 15.35 7.53
CA PHE A 101 -6.01 16.23 8.32
C PHE A 101 -4.60 15.63 8.49
N TYR A 102 -3.58 16.45 8.24
CA TYR A 102 -2.16 16.10 8.43
C TYR A 102 -1.83 15.93 9.92
N ASP A 103 -1.88 14.70 10.42
CA ASP A 103 -1.30 14.33 11.72
C ASP A 103 0.10 13.70 11.55
N SER A 104 0.82 13.54 12.66
CA SER A 104 2.22 13.07 12.65
C SER A 104 2.42 11.66 12.05
N ASN A 105 1.36 10.86 11.93
CA ASN A 105 1.36 9.50 11.42
C ASN A 105 0.72 9.38 10.02
N PHE A 106 0.33 10.49 9.41
CA PHE A 106 -0.37 10.51 8.13
C PHE A 106 0.43 9.83 7.01
N LYS A 107 1.69 10.23 6.79
CA LYS A 107 2.57 9.61 5.77
C LYS A 107 2.78 8.11 6.00
N LEU A 108 2.93 7.68 7.27
CA LEU A 108 3.02 6.27 7.62
C LEU A 108 1.74 5.52 7.23
N ARG A 109 0.56 6.05 7.60
CA ARG A 109 -0.73 5.44 7.22
C ARG A 109 -0.87 5.31 5.72
N LEU A 110 -0.67 6.38 4.95
CA LEU A 110 -0.75 6.34 3.48
C LEU A 110 0.16 5.26 2.88
N THR A 111 1.39 5.17 3.39
CA THR A 111 2.37 4.19 2.90
C THR A 111 1.91 2.77 3.19
N THR A 112 1.51 2.50 4.43
CA THR A 112 1.11 1.15 4.85
C THR A 112 -0.19 0.73 4.20
N ASP A 113 -1.11 1.67 4.00
CA ASP A 113 -2.41 1.46 3.39
C ASP A 113 -2.25 1.08 1.92
N ALA A 114 -1.46 1.84 1.15
CA ALA A 114 -1.16 1.53 -0.25
C ALA A 114 -0.52 0.14 -0.41
N LEU A 115 0.41 -0.23 0.47
CA LEU A 115 1.08 -1.54 0.42
C LEU A 115 0.15 -2.70 0.86
N THR A 116 -0.69 -2.47 1.88
CA THR A 116 -1.63 -3.49 2.37
C THR A 116 -2.72 -3.77 1.34
N VAL A 117 -3.16 -2.76 0.58
CA VAL A 117 -4.06 -2.94 -0.57
C VAL A 117 -3.49 -3.95 -1.56
N VAL A 118 -2.20 -3.84 -1.91
CA VAL A 118 -1.54 -4.78 -2.82
C VAL A 118 -1.51 -6.19 -2.22
N GLU A 119 -1.19 -6.34 -0.93
CA GLU A 119 -1.21 -7.64 -0.27
C GLU A 119 -2.59 -8.31 -0.29
N HIS A 120 -3.66 -7.55 -0.05
CA HIS A 120 -5.03 -8.08 -0.04
C HIS A 120 -5.46 -8.57 -1.43
N LEU A 121 -5.08 -7.83 -2.49
CA LEU A 121 -5.32 -8.23 -3.87
C LEU A 121 -4.49 -9.49 -4.23
N GLN A 122 -3.20 -9.49 -3.89
CA GLN A 122 -2.29 -10.62 -4.15
C GLN A 122 -2.72 -11.90 -3.42
N ALA A 123 -3.24 -11.79 -2.20
CA ALA A 123 -3.79 -12.91 -1.45
C ALA A 123 -4.98 -13.58 -2.16
N ARG A 124 -5.60 -12.91 -3.14
CA ARG A 124 -6.71 -13.39 -3.96
C ARG A 124 -6.33 -13.61 -5.42
N GLY A 125 -5.03 -13.69 -5.72
CA GLY A 125 -4.53 -14.08 -7.04
C GLY A 125 -4.32 -12.93 -8.02
N TYR A 126 -4.44 -11.68 -7.59
CA TYR A 126 -4.05 -10.54 -8.41
C TYR A 126 -2.53 -10.39 -8.47
N GLU A 127 -1.97 -10.22 -9.67
CA GLU A 127 -0.57 -9.88 -9.85
C GLU A 127 -0.43 -8.41 -10.19
N LEU A 128 0.30 -7.66 -9.36
CA LEU A 128 0.57 -6.25 -9.60
C LEU A 128 1.52 -6.09 -10.78
N ASP A 129 1.07 -5.39 -11.81
CA ASP A 129 1.89 -5.07 -12.97
C ASP A 129 2.76 -3.82 -12.75
N ARG A 130 3.59 -3.50 -13.74
CA ARG A 130 4.48 -2.31 -13.71
C ARG A 130 3.71 -1.00 -13.64
N SER A 131 2.53 -0.91 -14.25
CA SER A 131 1.73 0.32 -14.29
C SER A 131 1.16 0.62 -12.89
N GLY A 132 0.62 -0.39 -12.22
CA GLY A 132 0.16 -0.29 -10.85
C GLY A 132 1.31 0.01 -9.88
N ALA A 133 2.46 -0.64 -10.06
CA ALA A 133 3.65 -0.35 -9.27
C ALA A 133 4.12 1.10 -9.42
N ARG A 134 4.16 1.60 -10.65
CA ARG A 134 4.50 3.00 -10.94
C ARG A 134 3.53 3.96 -10.27
N THR A 135 2.24 3.65 -10.29
CA THR A 135 1.22 4.48 -9.64
C THR A 135 1.51 4.61 -8.14
N ILE A 136 1.87 3.51 -7.46
CA ILE A 136 2.22 3.52 -6.04
C ILE A 136 3.52 4.30 -5.79
N LEU A 137 4.55 4.11 -6.62
CA LEU A 137 5.83 4.82 -6.47
C LEU A 137 5.68 6.32 -6.69
N ARG A 138 4.86 6.73 -7.67
CA ARG A 138 4.55 8.14 -7.87
C ARG A 138 3.76 8.70 -6.71
N PHE A 139 2.77 7.96 -6.21
CA PHE A 139 2.03 8.34 -5.02
C PHE A 139 2.96 8.58 -3.81
N PHE A 140 3.98 7.74 -3.61
CA PHE A 140 4.99 7.96 -2.55
C PHE A 140 5.84 9.21 -2.78
N ALA A 141 6.22 9.49 -4.03
CA ALA A 141 6.98 10.69 -4.37
C ALA A 141 6.16 11.97 -4.17
N GLU A 142 4.93 12.02 -4.66
CA GLU A 142 4.02 13.17 -4.56
C GLU A 142 3.66 13.51 -3.10
N HIS A 143 3.60 12.51 -2.23
CA HIS A 143 3.32 12.68 -0.80
C HIS A 143 4.59 12.76 0.05
N GLU A 144 5.77 12.83 -0.59
CA GLU A 144 7.07 12.99 0.04
C GLU A 144 7.29 11.99 1.20
N VAL A 145 6.93 10.72 0.98
CA VAL A 145 6.98 9.68 2.02
C VAL A 145 8.40 9.47 2.55
N PHE A 146 9.41 9.73 1.73
CA PHE A 146 10.83 9.56 2.04
C PHE A 146 11.55 10.87 2.35
N GLU A 147 10.82 11.94 2.64
CA GLU A 147 11.39 13.21 3.09
C GLU A 147 12.29 13.00 4.30
N LYS A 148 13.56 13.41 4.21
CA LYS A 148 14.44 13.45 5.37
C LYS A 148 14.01 14.62 6.27
N PRO A 149 13.78 14.40 7.56
CA PRO A 149 13.50 15.50 8.46
C PRO A 149 14.73 16.41 8.59
N GLY A 150 14.72 17.56 7.91
CA GLY A 150 15.89 18.43 7.72
C GLY A 150 16.53 19.04 8.98
N GLN A 151 16.07 18.71 10.20
CA GLN A 151 16.62 19.19 11.47
C GLN A 151 16.81 18.10 12.54
N LEU A 152 16.61 16.83 12.18
CA LEU A 152 16.79 15.71 13.09
C LEU A 152 18.16 15.09 12.87
N ASP A 153 18.94 15.04 13.94
CA ASP A 153 20.22 14.34 13.99
C ASP A 153 20.00 12.84 13.73
N GLU A 154 21.00 12.14 13.18
CA GLU A 154 20.87 10.72 12.82
C GLU A 154 20.42 9.85 14.01
N ASP A 155 20.66 10.31 15.25
CA ASP A 155 20.43 9.60 16.50
C ASP A 155 19.24 10.10 17.35
N TRP A 156 18.23 10.72 16.75
CA TRP A 156 17.05 11.21 17.47
C TRP A 156 16.34 10.14 18.32
N TYR A 157 16.45 8.87 17.94
CA TYR A 157 15.86 7.72 18.64
C TYR A 157 16.60 7.33 19.93
N ILE A 158 17.83 7.83 20.15
CA ILE A 158 18.62 7.64 21.38
C ILE A 158 18.13 8.56 22.49
N ASN A 159 17.34 9.60 22.18
CA ASN A 159 16.79 10.51 23.18
C ASN A 159 16.17 9.74 24.35
N GLU A 160 16.66 9.98 25.57
CA GLU A 160 16.37 9.15 26.74
C GLU A 160 14.86 9.00 26.98
N THR A 161 14.10 10.09 26.88
CA THR A 161 12.66 10.08 27.12
C THR A 161 11.91 9.30 26.04
N PHE A 162 12.29 9.48 24.77
CA PHE A 162 11.72 8.77 23.65
C PHE A 162 12.06 7.28 23.74
N ALA A 163 13.34 6.94 23.86
CA ALA A 163 13.85 5.57 23.93
C ALA A 163 13.19 4.78 25.07
N LYS A 164 13.08 5.38 26.26
CA LYS A 164 12.42 4.76 27.43
C LYS A 164 10.95 4.42 27.14
N LYS A 165 10.23 5.27 26.39
CA LYS A 165 8.82 5.00 26.04
C LYS A 165 8.71 4.00 24.88
N ALA A 166 9.58 4.10 23.88
CA ALA A 166 9.63 3.20 22.74
C ALA A 166 9.95 1.75 23.17
N LYS A 167 10.91 1.56 24.09
CA LYS A 167 11.25 0.24 24.68
C LYS A 167 10.08 -0.40 25.44
N LYS A 168 9.16 0.41 25.99
CA LYS A 168 7.94 -0.08 26.66
C LYS A 168 6.78 -0.38 25.70
N THR A 169 6.93 -0.05 24.42
CA THR A 169 5.87 -0.21 23.43
C THR A 169 6.07 -1.52 22.69
N LEU A 170 5.45 -2.60 23.20
CA LEU A 170 5.53 -3.93 22.60
C LEU A 170 4.64 -4.04 21.36
N MET A 171 5.16 -4.70 20.34
CA MET A 171 4.52 -4.98 19.06
C MET A 171 4.04 -6.44 18.98
N ARG A 172 3.22 -6.79 18.00
CA ARG A 172 2.66 -8.15 17.88
C ARG A 172 3.72 -9.17 17.48
N SER A 173 4.71 -8.73 16.70
CA SER A 173 5.94 -9.44 16.37
C SER A 173 6.81 -9.78 17.58
N GLY A 174 6.49 -9.26 18.78
CA GLY A 174 7.31 -9.42 19.98
C GLY A 174 8.46 -8.41 20.10
N LEU A 175 8.70 -7.62 19.06
CA LEU A 175 9.67 -6.51 19.08
C LEU A 175 9.15 -5.34 19.89
N THR A 176 10.05 -4.57 20.51
CA THR A 176 9.69 -3.24 21.00
C THR A 176 9.71 -2.25 19.84
N LEU A 177 9.00 -1.12 19.97
CA LEU A 177 9.08 -0.04 18.97
C LEU A 177 10.52 0.45 18.80
N HIS A 178 11.31 0.46 19.89
CA HIS A 178 12.71 0.87 19.85
C HIS A 178 13.58 -0.08 19.02
N ASP A 179 13.35 -1.40 19.11
CA ASP A 179 14.09 -2.38 18.30
C ASP A 179 13.66 -2.28 16.84
N TRP A 180 12.35 -2.11 16.62
CA TRP A 180 11.77 -2.04 15.28
C TRP A 180 12.29 -0.86 14.45
N ILE A 181 12.36 0.34 15.01
CA ILE A 181 12.87 1.52 14.28
C ILE A 181 14.35 1.42 13.95
N GLN A 182 15.10 0.55 14.63
CA GLN A 182 16.52 0.31 14.38
C GLN A 182 16.78 -0.81 13.39
N LEU A 183 15.78 -1.65 13.09
CA LEU A 183 15.95 -2.72 12.11
C LEU A 183 16.40 -2.15 10.77
N ARG A 184 17.30 -2.90 10.12
CA ARG A 184 17.56 -2.64 8.71
C ARG A 184 16.30 -2.95 7.91
N PRO A 185 15.99 -2.17 6.86
CA PRO A 185 14.79 -2.41 6.06
C PRO A 185 14.61 -3.86 5.58
N GLU A 186 15.70 -4.54 5.23
CA GLU A 186 15.70 -5.94 4.79
C GLU A 186 15.30 -6.90 5.93
N GLU A 187 15.74 -6.63 7.15
CA GLU A 187 15.39 -7.39 8.37
C GLU A 187 13.93 -7.14 8.75
N ALA A 188 13.51 -5.88 8.74
CA ALA A 188 12.15 -5.48 9.05
C ALA A 188 11.12 -6.14 8.12
N SER A 189 11.45 -6.27 6.83
CA SER A 189 10.57 -6.94 5.85
C SER A 189 10.31 -8.42 6.12
N LYS A 190 11.17 -9.07 6.93
CA LYS A 190 11.02 -10.46 7.36
C LYS A 190 10.37 -10.56 8.74
N ALA A 191 10.62 -9.57 9.59
CA ALA A 191 10.18 -9.57 10.98
C ALA A 191 8.78 -8.98 11.18
N VAL A 192 8.33 -8.06 10.31
CA VAL A 192 7.10 -7.29 10.50
C VAL A 192 6.26 -7.22 9.23
N THR A 193 4.98 -7.54 9.37
CA THR A 193 3.99 -7.54 8.26
C THR A 193 3.42 -6.15 8.01
N PHE A 194 2.96 -5.83 6.80
CA PHE A 194 2.28 -4.54 6.55
C PHE A 194 1.01 -4.38 7.40
N GLY A 195 0.28 -5.46 7.64
CA GLY A 195 -0.85 -5.44 8.58
C GLY A 195 -0.45 -5.02 10.01
N GLU A 196 0.76 -5.31 10.46
CA GLU A 196 1.28 -4.82 11.75
C GLU A 196 1.69 -3.35 11.69
N TYR A 197 2.34 -2.91 10.61
CA TYR A 197 2.59 -1.49 10.35
C TYR A 197 1.29 -0.67 10.34
N HIS A 198 0.28 -1.11 9.59
CA HIS A 198 -1.02 -0.48 9.49
C HIS A 198 -1.70 -0.38 10.87
N LYS A 199 -1.73 -1.49 11.63
CA LYS A 199 -2.30 -1.49 12.99
C LYS A 199 -1.59 -0.52 13.92
N PHE A 200 -0.26 -0.41 13.83
CA PHE A 200 0.50 0.57 14.58
C PHE A 200 0.12 1.99 14.18
N ALA A 201 0.10 2.27 12.87
CA ALA A 201 -0.17 3.58 12.28
C ALA A 201 -1.58 4.09 12.62
N CYS A 202 -2.57 3.20 12.71
CA CYS A 202 -3.94 3.51 13.11
C CYS A 202 -4.15 3.59 14.63
N SER A 203 -3.16 3.20 15.44
CA SER A 203 -3.26 3.19 16.91
C SER A 203 -2.87 4.53 17.54
N LYS A 204 -3.25 4.72 18.81
CA LYS A 204 -2.78 5.85 19.63
C LYS A 204 -1.35 5.66 20.17
N LYS A 205 -0.61 4.62 19.76
CA LYS A 205 0.74 4.34 20.30
C LYS A 205 1.72 5.47 19.95
N LEU A 206 1.74 5.90 18.70
CA LEU A 206 2.63 6.96 18.21
C LEU A 206 2.33 8.33 18.85
N SER A 207 1.05 8.69 18.99
CA SER A 207 0.65 9.95 19.65
C SER A 207 0.96 10.00 21.15
N ARG A 208 1.15 8.83 21.79
CA ARG A 208 1.58 8.72 23.20
C ARG A 208 3.09 8.82 23.39
N LEU A 209 3.89 8.85 22.32
CA LEU A 209 5.34 9.05 22.44
C LEU A 209 5.65 10.50 22.84
N PRO A 210 6.73 10.75 23.59
CA PRO A 210 7.16 12.11 23.90
C PRO A 210 7.50 12.84 22.60
N SER A 211 6.99 14.05 22.45
CA SER A 211 7.46 15.01 21.45
C SER A 211 7.54 16.37 22.15
N PRO A 212 8.67 17.08 22.08
CA PRO A 212 8.82 18.35 22.77
C PRO A 212 7.78 19.34 22.23
N ARG A 213 6.91 19.85 23.12
CA ARG A 213 5.97 20.92 22.77
C ARG A 213 6.81 22.15 22.43
N LYS A 214 6.97 22.48 21.14
CA LYS A 214 7.76 23.60 20.57
C LYS A 214 9.23 23.33 20.22
N SER A 215 9.62 22.09 19.91
CA SER A 215 10.89 21.86 19.18
C SER A 215 10.59 21.59 17.70
N PRO A 216 11.42 22.08 16.76
CA PRO A 216 11.34 21.66 15.37
C PRO A 216 11.68 20.16 15.17
N ARG A 217 12.16 19.48 16.22
CA ARG A 217 12.41 18.03 16.27
C ARG A 217 11.18 17.26 16.72
N ASP A 218 10.25 17.01 15.81
CA ASP A 218 9.10 16.14 16.10
C ASP A 218 9.48 14.66 15.99
N PHE A 219 9.84 14.04 17.11
CA PHE A 219 10.21 12.62 17.18
C PHE A 219 9.08 11.68 16.73
N ARG A 220 7.81 12.10 16.83
CA ARG A 220 6.69 11.28 16.34
C ARG A 220 6.69 11.23 14.83
N ARG A 221 6.86 12.39 14.17
CA ARG A 221 7.00 12.48 12.72
C ARG A 221 8.24 11.72 12.24
N ALA A 222 9.37 11.86 12.93
CA ALA A 222 10.60 11.12 12.61
C ALA A 222 10.39 9.60 12.66
N CYS A 223 9.76 9.12 13.73
CA CYS A 223 9.41 7.71 13.91
C CYS A 223 8.47 7.23 12.81
N ALA A 224 7.45 8.02 12.47
CA ALA A 224 6.52 7.68 11.41
C ALA A 224 7.20 7.57 10.04
N LEU A 225 8.04 8.54 9.69
CA LEU A 225 8.81 8.56 8.43
C LEU A 225 9.77 7.38 8.35
N ARG A 226 10.53 7.10 9.42
CA ARG A 226 11.44 5.94 9.47
C ARG A 226 10.69 4.63 9.27
N LEU A 227 9.53 4.46 9.90
CA LEU A 227 8.71 3.25 9.71
C LEU A 227 8.13 3.19 8.30
N ALA A 228 7.72 4.32 7.72
CA ALA A 228 7.20 4.38 6.35
C ALA A 228 8.28 3.99 5.32
N GLU A 229 9.49 4.54 5.49
CA GLU A 229 10.66 4.19 4.70
C GLU A 229 10.99 2.70 4.81
N THR A 230 11.00 2.18 6.03
CA THR A 230 11.28 0.75 6.29
C THR A 230 10.21 -0.14 5.64
N ALA A 231 8.93 0.22 5.72
CA ALA A 231 7.84 -0.53 5.10
C ALA A 231 7.93 -0.51 3.57
N ALA A 232 8.15 0.66 2.97
CA ALA A 232 8.19 0.81 1.52
C ALA A 232 9.44 0.18 0.88
N ARG A 233 10.53 -0.02 1.63
CA ARG A 233 11.81 -0.50 1.08
C ARG A 233 11.65 -1.71 0.18
N ARG A 234 11.01 -2.76 0.68
CA ARG A 234 10.90 -4.02 -0.04
C ARG A 234 10.18 -3.83 -1.38
N PHE A 235 9.16 -2.99 -1.38
CA PHE A 235 8.40 -2.64 -2.57
C PHE A 235 9.24 -1.81 -3.55
N CYS A 236 9.84 -0.71 -3.10
CA CYS A 236 10.69 0.15 -3.94
C CYS A 236 11.87 -0.63 -4.53
N ARG A 237 12.56 -1.44 -3.70
CA ARG A 237 13.69 -2.27 -4.12
C ARG A 237 13.31 -3.26 -5.21
N ARG A 238 12.18 -3.96 -5.02
CA ARG A 238 11.70 -4.98 -5.96
C ARG A 238 11.53 -4.39 -7.36
N TRP A 239 10.84 -3.25 -7.45
CA TRP A 239 10.56 -2.60 -8.73
C TRP A 239 11.76 -1.85 -9.31
N ALA A 240 12.64 -1.32 -8.44
CA ALA A 240 13.83 -0.61 -8.89
C ALA A 240 14.88 -1.53 -9.53
N ILE A 241 15.00 -2.79 -9.08
CA ILE A 241 15.91 -3.76 -9.73
C ILE A 241 15.50 -3.96 -11.20
N ASP A 242 14.22 -4.21 -11.44
CA ASP A 242 13.71 -4.45 -12.79
C ASP A 242 13.92 -3.21 -13.66
N CYS A 243 13.51 -2.02 -13.18
CA CYS A 243 13.70 -0.76 -13.92
C CYS A 243 15.17 -0.41 -14.15
N PHE A 244 16.06 -0.64 -13.18
CA PHE A 244 17.48 -0.38 -13.32
C PHE A 244 18.13 -1.31 -14.33
N TRP A 245 17.78 -2.59 -14.32
CA TRP A 245 18.30 -3.56 -15.25
C TRP A 245 17.94 -3.19 -16.71
N GLU A 246 16.72 -2.69 -16.92
CA GLU A 246 16.27 -2.14 -18.21
C GLU A 246 17.02 -0.89 -18.62
N LEU A 247 17.18 0.08 -17.71
CA LEU A 247 17.93 1.31 -17.97
C LEU A 247 19.39 1.05 -18.37
N THR A 248 19.96 -0.06 -17.90
CA THR A 248 21.31 -0.49 -18.30
C THR A 248 21.36 -1.22 -19.64
N GLY A 249 20.22 -1.36 -20.33
CA GLY A 249 20.08 -2.18 -21.54
C GLY A 249 20.40 -3.65 -21.29
N TYR A 250 20.11 -4.16 -20.08
CA TYR A 250 20.42 -5.51 -19.63
C TYR A 250 21.91 -5.88 -19.65
N ARG A 251 22.81 -4.87 -19.70
CA ARG A 251 24.26 -5.09 -19.84
C ARG A 251 24.93 -5.54 -18.54
N LEU A 252 24.33 -5.24 -17.38
CA LEU A 252 24.84 -5.66 -16.09
C LEU A 252 24.22 -6.99 -15.66
N PRO A 253 24.98 -7.93 -15.08
CA PRO A 253 24.42 -9.08 -14.40
C PRO A 253 23.45 -8.65 -13.28
N ILE A 254 22.36 -9.40 -13.08
CA ILE A 254 21.34 -9.10 -12.05
C ILE A 254 21.98 -8.91 -10.66
N LEU A 255 22.99 -9.72 -10.31
CA LEU A 255 23.69 -9.61 -9.02
C LEU A 255 24.40 -8.25 -8.86
N CYS A 256 24.94 -7.68 -9.94
CA CYS A 256 25.53 -6.34 -9.91
C CYS A 256 24.45 -5.28 -9.72
N CYS A 257 23.31 -5.42 -10.41
CA CYS A 257 22.15 -4.54 -10.23
C CYS A 257 21.66 -4.57 -8.77
N GLU A 258 21.50 -5.75 -8.18
CA GLU A 258 21.12 -5.92 -6.77
C GLU A 258 22.11 -5.22 -5.83
N THR A 259 23.42 -5.43 -6.06
CA THR A 259 24.48 -4.82 -5.23
C THR A 259 24.47 -3.28 -5.29
N ILE A 260 24.17 -2.71 -6.45
CA ILE A 260 24.03 -1.25 -6.62
C ILE A 260 22.77 -0.77 -5.92
N ILE A 261 21.63 -1.39 -6.19
CA ILE A 261 20.32 -1.05 -5.62
C ILE A 261 20.34 -1.11 -4.10
N ASP A 262 21.02 -2.09 -3.51
CA ASP A 262 21.11 -2.24 -2.05
C ASP A 262 21.79 -1.07 -1.35
N LYS A 263 22.61 -0.28 -2.06
CA LYS A 263 23.30 0.91 -1.52
C LYS A 263 22.48 2.20 -1.62
N LEU A 264 21.39 2.19 -2.39
CA LEU A 264 20.60 3.38 -2.68
C LEU A 264 19.48 3.57 -1.66
N MET A 265 19.04 4.81 -1.45
CA MET A 265 17.91 5.14 -0.58
C MET A 265 16.58 4.99 -1.32
N ASN A 266 15.47 4.86 -0.61
CA ASN A 266 14.15 4.66 -1.27
C ASN A 266 13.78 5.78 -2.24
N ASP A 267 14.19 7.02 -1.96
CA ASP A 267 14.02 8.15 -2.88
C ASP A 267 14.74 7.91 -4.21
N ASP A 268 15.99 7.44 -4.18
CA ASP A 268 16.75 7.05 -5.38
C ASP A 268 16.07 5.90 -6.12
N LEU A 269 15.59 4.89 -5.39
CA LEU A 269 14.88 3.75 -5.96
C LEU A 269 13.60 4.18 -6.69
N CYS A 270 12.83 5.09 -6.09
CA CYS A 270 11.66 5.67 -6.74
C CYS A 270 12.04 6.45 -8.01
N ARG A 271 13.09 7.26 -7.96
CA ARG A 271 13.57 8.01 -9.14
C ARG A 271 13.99 7.10 -10.28
N ILE A 272 14.71 6.01 -9.98
CA ILE A 272 15.08 4.98 -10.97
C ILE A 272 13.82 4.42 -11.65
N CYS A 273 12.82 4.03 -10.87
CA CYS A 273 11.58 3.48 -11.41
C CYS A 273 10.81 4.48 -12.27
N LEU A 274 10.82 5.76 -11.89
CA LEU A 274 10.13 6.81 -12.63
C LEU A 274 10.89 7.22 -13.92
N ALA A 275 12.22 7.05 -13.97
CA ALA A 275 13.07 7.41 -15.10
C ALA A 275 13.07 6.39 -16.25
N ALA A 276 12.86 5.10 -15.98
CA ALA A 276 12.85 4.02 -16.98
C ALA A 276 11.80 4.16 -18.10
N VAL A 277 10.93 5.17 -18.02
CA VAL A 277 9.81 5.40 -18.94
C VAL A 277 10.20 6.25 -20.15
N SER A 278 11.28 7.02 -20.08
CA SER A 278 11.70 7.87 -21.20
C SER A 278 12.18 7.06 -22.40
N GLN A 279 12.65 5.82 -22.20
CA GLN A 279 13.19 4.96 -23.27
C GLN A 279 12.16 4.03 -23.91
N SER A 280 11.07 3.68 -23.20
CA SER A 280 10.06 2.73 -23.69
C SER A 280 8.99 3.35 -24.61
N ARG A 281 9.04 4.67 -24.84
CA ARG A 281 8.16 5.38 -25.79
C ARG A 281 8.79 5.56 -27.17
N GLU A 282 10.08 5.33 -27.34
CA GLU A 282 10.76 5.42 -28.64
C GLU A 282 10.81 4.08 -29.39
N ASP A 283 10.74 2.95 -28.68
CA ASP A 283 10.74 1.61 -29.29
C ASP A 283 9.31 1.07 -29.47
N GLY A 284 8.57 1.69 -30.38
CA GLY A 284 7.39 1.06 -30.98
C GLY A 284 7.82 -0.20 -31.75
N GLU A 285 7.12 -1.31 -31.51
CA GLU A 285 7.32 -2.63 -32.13
C GLU A 285 8.35 -3.57 -31.48
N THR A 286 8.03 -4.13 -30.31
CA THR A 286 8.29 -5.58 -30.11
C THR A 286 7.24 -6.22 -29.20
N LYS A 287 6.15 -6.64 -29.83
CA LYS A 287 5.16 -7.55 -29.26
C LYS A 287 5.73 -8.97 -29.27
N CYS A 288 6.56 -9.35 -28.28
CA CYS A 288 6.77 -10.77 -27.95
C CYS A 288 7.65 -10.99 -26.71
N LYS A 289 7.19 -11.92 -25.86
CA LYS A 289 7.89 -12.61 -24.76
C LYS A 289 8.06 -11.82 -23.45
N ASN A 290 7.00 -11.78 -22.63
CA ASN A 290 7.20 -11.54 -21.19
C ASN A 290 6.24 -12.33 -20.28
N ASP A 291 6.07 -13.61 -20.59
CA ASP A 291 5.26 -14.57 -19.81
C ASP A 291 6.09 -15.64 -19.08
N ARG A 292 7.39 -15.39 -18.83
CA ARG A 292 8.27 -16.43 -18.28
C ARG A 292 9.25 -16.00 -17.20
N ILE A 293 8.96 -15.03 -16.33
CA ILE A 293 9.74 -14.88 -15.08
C ILE A 293 8.86 -14.45 -13.89
N VAL A 294 7.70 -15.10 -13.70
CA VAL A 294 6.98 -15.08 -12.40
C VAL A 294 7.40 -16.26 -11.50
N LYS A 295 8.29 -17.15 -11.96
CA LYS A 295 8.60 -18.43 -11.28
C LYS A 295 9.90 -18.53 -10.50
N CYS A 296 10.69 -17.47 -10.31
CA CYS A 296 11.99 -17.59 -9.66
C CYS A 296 12.14 -16.77 -8.37
N ILE A 297 11.27 -17.00 -7.38
CA ILE A 297 11.67 -16.94 -5.96
C ILE A 297 10.95 -18.10 -5.24
N PRO A 298 11.66 -19.17 -4.82
CA PRO A 298 11.02 -20.27 -4.13
C PRO A 298 10.57 -19.83 -2.73
N ALA A 299 9.30 -20.05 -2.43
CA ALA A 299 8.77 -20.09 -1.07
C ALA A 299 9.52 -21.18 -0.28
N ARG A 300 10.43 -20.80 0.62
CA ARG A 300 11.09 -21.77 1.51
C ARG A 300 10.17 -22.12 2.68
N GLY A 301 9.64 -23.34 2.63
CA GLY A 301 9.67 -24.27 3.77
C GLY A 301 8.39 -24.46 4.58
N ARG A 302 7.43 -25.25 4.08
CA ARG A 302 6.62 -26.12 4.96
C ARG A 302 7.28 -27.50 4.98
N LYS A 303 7.92 -27.86 6.11
CA LYS A 303 8.34 -29.23 6.37
C LYS A 303 7.09 -30.10 6.52
N SER A 304 6.98 -31.09 5.65
CA SER A 304 6.06 -32.21 5.72
C SER A 304 6.45 -33.12 6.89
N GLN A 305 5.57 -33.25 7.88
CA GLN A 305 5.61 -34.39 8.79
C GLN A 305 4.96 -35.58 8.08
N LYS A 306 5.78 -36.57 7.71
CA LYS A 306 5.31 -37.94 7.48
C LYS A 306 5.05 -38.57 8.84
N LYS A 307 3.82 -38.99 9.09
CA LYS A 307 3.49 -39.95 10.15
C LYS A 307 4.03 -41.32 9.73
N SER A 308 4.85 -41.90 10.59
CA SER A 308 4.97 -43.35 10.76
C SER A 308 4.03 -43.71 11.91
#